data_AF-A0A2C9L3H5-F1
#
_entry.id   AF-A0A2C9L3H5-F1
#
_cell.length_a   1.000
_cell.length_b   1.000
_cell.length_c   1.000
_cell.angle_alpha   90.00
_cell.angle_beta   90.00
_cell.angle_gamma   90.00
#
_symmetry.space_group_name_H-M   'P 1'
#
loop_
_entity.id
_entity.type
_entity.pdbx_description
1 polymer ?
#
loop_
_entity_poly.entity_id
_entity_poly.type
_entity_poly.pdbx_seq_one_letter_code
_entity_poly.pdbx_strand_id
1 'polypeptide(L)'
;MKHESSNFGLHLAMGLANVWNHEGDPITALQVGQIVQNFKESLKKNPKLLQQKVKEYLKDNKHKLTLIMQPDESYMEKNDLAEKERLNKFVSPLTDSDKENLLKRGQELELKQNAKEDISCLPSLKISDLSKTIKPEEIDIKEAGGSFIQVSVQPTNGVTYLRMASNLDGLPEDLMPYIPLFCQVIT
;
A
#
# COMPACT_ATOMS: atom_id res chain seq x y z
N MET A 1 4.80 2.86 21.47
CA MET A 1 4.78 4.19 20.84
C MET A 1 3.92 4.08 19.60
N LYS A 2 2.77 4.74 19.53
CA LYS A 2 1.77 4.59 18.45
C LYS A 2 1.69 5.91 17.67
N HIS A 3 2.24 5.94 16.48
CA HIS A 3 2.07 7.08 15.58
C HIS A 3 0.67 7.03 14.98
N GLU A 4 -0.20 7.97 15.35
CA GLU A 4 -1.56 8.06 14.83
C GLU A 4 -1.56 8.84 13.52
N SER A 5 -1.43 8.13 12.40
CA SER A 5 -1.62 8.72 11.07
C SER A 5 -3.11 8.87 10.73
N SER A 6 -3.46 9.71 9.78
CA SER A 6 -4.82 9.80 9.21
C SER A 6 -5.39 8.46 8.75
N ASN A 7 -4.53 7.53 8.30
CA ASN A 7 -4.90 6.18 7.85
C ASN A 7 -4.86 5.12 8.97
N PHE A 8 -4.73 5.51 10.24
CA PHE A 8 -4.56 4.55 11.34
C PHE A 8 -5.70 3.53 11.42
N GLY A 9 -6.96 3.98 11.32
CA GLY A 9 -8.13 3.10 11.36
C GLY A 9 -8.16 2.09 10.22
N LEU A 10 -7.76 2.50 9.00
CA LEU A 10 -7.69 1.60 7.85
C LEU A 10 -6.56 0.57 8.02
N HIS A 11 -5.36 1.00 8.45
CA HIS A 11 -4.26 0.08 8.72
C HIS A 11 -4.59 -0.92 9.82
N LEU A 12 -5.32 -0.48 10.85
CA LEU A 12 -5.81 -1.35 11.92
C LEU A 12 -6.78 -2.41 11.37
N ALA A 13 -7.77 -1.99 10.58
CA ALA A 13 -8.74 -2.89 9.97
C ALA A 13 -8.05 -3.91 9.06
N MET A 14 -7.15 -3.46 8.17
CA MET A 14 -6.41 -4.34 7.26
C MET A 14 -5.48 -5.30 8.00
N GLY A 15 -4.79 -4.83 9.05
CA GLY A 15 -3.89 -5.66 9.85
C GLY A 15 -4.61 -6.76 10.63
N LEU A 16 -5.87 -6.52 11.04
CA LEU A 16 -6.68 -7.48 11.78
C LEU A 16 -7.53 -8.39 10.89
N ALA A 17 -7.76 -8.00 9.63
CA ALA A 17 -8.66 -8.71 8.72
C ALA A 17 -8.35 -10.21 8.64
N ASN A 18 -7.08 -10.60 8.50
CA ASN A 18 -6.70 -12.02 8.40
C ASN A 18 -6.96 -12.79 9.70
N VAL A 19 -6.65 -12.20 10.86
CA VAL A 19 -6.88 -12.84 12.17
C VAL A 19 -8.38 -13.09 12.35
N TRP A 20 -9.17 -12.06 12.07
CA TRP A 20 -10.61 -12.12 12.25
C TRP A 20 -11.29 -13.06 11.24
N ASN A 21 -10.82 -13.07 9.99
CA ASN A 21 -11.34 -13.94 8.92
C ASN A 21 -11.11 -15.44 9.19
N HIS A 22 -10.15 -15.77 10.04
CA HIS A 22 -9.85 -17.15 10.46
C HIS A 22 -10.25 -17.41 11.92
N GLU A 23 -11.26 -16.69 12.43
CA GLU A 23 -11.85 -16.87 13.77
C GLU A 23 -10.87 -16.65 14.94
N GLY A 24 -9.73 -16.00 14.69
CA GLY A 24 -8.80 -15.57 15.72
C GLY A 24 -9.32 -14.35 16.49
N ASP A 25 -8.86 -14.19 17.73
CA ASP A 25 -9.20 -13.01 18.54
C ASP A 25 -8.40 -11.77 18.09
N PRO A 26 -9.05 -10.75 17.51
CA PRO A 26 -8.36 -9.53 17.08
C PRO A 26 -7.83 -8.72 18.27
N ILE A 27 -8.40 -8.86 19.47
CA ILE A 27 -7.95 -8.11 20.65
C ILE A 27 -6.56 -8.57 21.08
N THR A 28 -6.34 -9.89 21.12
CA THR A 28 -5.02 -10.45 21.38
C THR A 28 -3.97 -9.92 20.40
N ALA A 29 -4.31 -9.81 19.10
CA ALA A 29 -3.39 -9.26 18.09
C ALA A 29 -3.00 -7.79 18.35
N LEU A 30 -3.84 -7.01 19.04
CA LEU A 30 -3.56 -5.61 19.39
C LEU A 30 -2.70 -5.44 20.65
N GLN A 31 -2.53 -6.50 21.44
CA GLN A 31 -1.73 -6.48 22.68
C GLN A 31 -0.23 -6.60 22.39
N VAL A 32 0.29 -5.77 21.48
CA VAL A 32 1.69 -5.79 21.03
C VAL A 32 2.68 -5.73 22.20
N GLY A 33 2.39 -4.94 23.23
CA GLY A 33 3.24 -4.85 24.42
C GLY A 33 3.43 -6.21 25.12
N GLN A 34 2.34 -6.93 25.35
CA GLN A 34 2.38 -8.25 25.99
C GLN A 34 3.06 -9.28 25.09
N ILE A 35 2.76 -9.28 23.79
CA ILE A 35 3.38 -10.18 22.81
C ILE A 35 4.90 -9.99 22.81
N VAL A 36 5.38 -8.74 22.75
CA VAL A 36 6.81 -8.42 22.75
C VAL A 36 7.47 -8.82 24.07
N GLN A 37 6.80 -8.63 25.20
CA GLN A 37 7.32 -9.07 26.50
C GLN A 37 7.47 -10.60 26.55
N ASN A 38 6.42 -11.33 26.19
CA ASN A 38 6.44 -12.80 26.14
C ASN A 38 7.54 -13.32 25.21
N PHE A 39 7.74 -12.65 24.07
CA PHE A 39 8.81 -12.97 23.13
C PHE A 39 10.21 -12.76 23.76
N LYS A 40 10.44 -11.61 24.41
CA LYS A 40 11.70 -11.31 25.11
C LYS A 40 11.99 -12.33 26.22
N GLU A 41 10.98 -12.72 26.99
CA GLU A 41 11.12 -13.74 28.03
C GLU A 41 11.45 -15.11 27.45
N SER A 42 10.82 -15.49 26.34
CA SER A 42 11.07 -16.76 25.65
C SER A 42 12.52 -16.84 25.14
N LEU A 43 13.05 -15.74 24.60
CA LEU A 43 14.45 -15.64 24.18
C LEU A 43 15.43 -15.75 25.35
N LYS A 44 15.12 -15.10 26.49
CA LYS A 44 15.96 -15.20 27.70
C LYS A 44 16.02 -16.64 28.23
N LYS A 45 14.89 -17.36 28.20
CA LYS A 45 14.80 -18.75 28.68
C LYS A 45 15.51 -19.73 27.74
N ASN A 46 15.48 -19.48 26.44
CA ASN A 46 16.11 -20.34 25.44
C ASN A 46 16.87 -19.52 24.39
N PRO A 47 18.20 -19.36 24.55
CA PRO A 47 19.04 -18.63 23.59
C PRO A 47 19.07 -19.25 22.18
N LYS A 48 18.64 -20.51 22.02
CA LYS A 48 18.58 -21.22 20.73
C LYS A 48 17.18 -21.19 20.08
N LEU A 49 16.21 -20.47 20.65
CA LEU A 49 14.82 -20.48 20.20
C LEU A 49 14.67 -20.15 18.72
N LEU A 50 15.34 -19.10 18.24
CA LEU A 50 15.23 -18.67 16.84
C LEU A 50 15.89 -19.69 15.90
N GLN A 51 17.06 -20.24 16.27
CA GLN A 51 17.72 -21.29 15.48
C GLN A 51 16.84 -22.53 15.37
N GLN A 52 16.14 -22.90 16.45
CA GLN A 52 15.19 -24.01 16.45
C GLN A 52 14.00 -23.73 15.53
N LYS A 53 13.41 -22.52 15.57
CA LYS A 53 12.30 -22.16 14.67
C LYS A 53 12.71 -22.08 13.20
N VAL A 54 13.91 -21.60 12.90
CA VAL A 54 14.48 -21.65 11.54
C VAL A 54 14.65 -23.10 11.09
N LYS A 55 15.16 -23.98 11.95
CA LYS A 55 15.30 -25.39 11.62
C LYS A 55 13.93 -26.04 11.33
N GLU A 56 12.96 -25.81 12.21
CA GLU A 56 11.59 -26.35 12.12
C GLU A 56 10.85 -25.88 10.86
N TYR A 57 10.76 -24.56 10.63
CA TYR A 57 9.89 -24.01 9.59
C TYR A 57 10.56 -23.77 8.24
N LEU A 58 11.90 -23.69 8.19
CA LEU A 58 12.64 -23.41 6.95
C LEU A 58 13.54 -24.58 6.52
N LYS A 59 14.35 -25.15 7.42
CA LYS A 59 15.33 -26.19 7.03
C LYS A 59 14.70 -27.56 6.81
N ASP A 60 13.87 -27.99 7.74
CA ASP A 60 13.29 -29.33 7.77
C ASP A 60 11.88 -29.36 7.14
N ASN A 61 11.28 -28.19 6.88
CA ASN A 61 9.98 -28.05 6.25
C ASN A 61 10.04 -28.41 4.75
N LYS A 62 9.29 -29.45 4.37
CA LYS A 62 9.20 -29.92 2.98
C LYS A 62 8.19 -29.14 2.13
N HIS A 63 7.30 -28.37 2.75
CA HIS A 63 6.31 -27.56 2.04
C HIS A 63 6.97 -26.27 1.50
N LYS A 64 7.72 -26.41 0.40
CA LYS A 64 8.54 -25.36 -0.21
C LYS A 64 8.21 -25.22 -1.70
N LEU A 65 7.96 -23.98 -2.14
CA LEU A 65 7.83 -23.61 -3.55
C LEU A 65 9.11 -22.93 -4.04
N THR A 66 9.59 -23.29 -5.23
CA THR A 66 10.65 -22.55 -5.94
C THR A 66 10.10 -22.16 -7.30
N LEU A 67 9.87 -20.87 -7.49
CA LEU A 67 9.30 -20.29 -8.70
C LEU A 67 10.40 -19.57 -9.48
N ILE A 68 10.45 -19.79 -10.80
CA ILE A 68 11.33 -19.09 -11.72
C ILE A 68 10.43 -18.38 -12.74
N MET A 69 10.60 -17.07 -12.89
CA MET A 69 9.90 -16.26 -13.88
C MET A 69 10.95 -15.66 -14.83
N GLN A 70 10.79 -15.88 -16.12
CA GLN A 70 11.72 -15.44 -17.15
C GLN A 70 11.02 -14.55 -18.16
N PRO A 71 11.68 -13.49 -18.66
CA PRO A 71 11.11 -12.67 -19.72
C PRO A 71 10.97 -13.49 -21.00
N ASP A 72 9.86 -13.27 -21.69
CA ASP A 72 9.57 -13.83 -23.02
C ASP A 72 9.10 -12.68 -23.90
N GLU A 73 9.87 -12.33 -24.92
CA GLU A 73 9.57 -11.24 -25.85
C GLU A 73 8.21 -11.46 -26.57
N SER A 74 7.82 -12.72 -26.75
CA SER A 74 6.57 -13.10 -27.40
C SER A 74 5.40 -13.28 -26.42
N TYR A 75 5.58 -13.01 -25.13
CA TYR A 75 4.55 -13.24 -24.11
C TYR A 75 3.24 -12.50 -24.43
N MET A 76 3.33 -11.23 -24.84
CA MET A 76 2.16 -10.43 -25.20
C MET A 76 1.43 -10.99 -26.42
N GLU A 77 2.17 -11.35 -27.47
CA GLU A 77 1.58 -11.95 -28.67
C GLU A 77 0.88 -13.28 -28.37
N LYS A 78 1.49 -14.12 -27.54
CA LYS A 78 0.89 -15.40 -27.10
C LYS A 78 -0.40 -15.18 -26.31
N ASN A 79 -0.43 -14.15 -25.44
CA ASN A 79 -1.62 -13.81 -24.68
C ASN A 79 -2.75 -13.31 -25.58
N ASP A 80 -2.43 -12.45 -26.56
CA ASP A 80 -3.40 -11.94 -27.54
C ASP A 80 -3.95 -13.07 -28.43
N LEU A 81 -3.10 -14.01 -28.84
CA LEU A 81 -3.51 -15.20 -29.58
C LEU A 81 -4.44 -16.08 -28.74
N ALA A 82 -4.08 -16.36 -27.48
CA ALA A 82 -4.92 -17.13 -26.57
C ALA A 82 -6.28 -16.45 -26.31
N GLU A 83 -6.30 -15.12 -26.22
CA GLU A 83 -7.54 -14.35 -26.10
C GLU A 83 -8.40 -14.44 -27.37
N LYS A 84 -7.81 -14.26 -28.56
CA LYS A 84 -8.51 -14.42 -29.86
C LYS A 84 -9.08 -15.82 -30.02
N GLU A 85 -8.33 -16.85 -29.65
CA GLU A 85 -8.82 -18.23 -29.66
C GLU A 85 -9.98 -18.45 -28.70
N ARG A 86 -9.90 -17.92 -27.47
CA ARG A 86 -11.00 -17.98 -26.49
C ARG A 86 -12.24 -17.27 -27.02
N LEU A 87 -12.08 -16.10 -27.63
CA LEU A 87 -13.17 -15.35 -28.25
C LEU A 87 -13.79 -16.13 -29.41
N ASN A 88 -12.99 -16.69 -30.32
CA ASN A 88 -13.49 -17.50 -31.43
C ASN A 88 -14.25 -18.74 -30.95
N LYS A 89 -13.78 -19.42 -29.89
CA LYS A 89 -14.49 -20.54 -29.26
C LYS A 89 -15.82 -20.12 -28.65
N PHE A 90 -15.91 -18.91 -28.11
CA PHE A 90 -17.16 -18.37 -27.57
C PHE A 90 -18.14 -17.96 -28.69
N VAL A 91 -17.65 -17.34 -29.77
CA VAL A 91 -18.49 -16.77 -30.84
C VAL A 91 -18.94 -17.82 -31.86
N SER A 92 -18.10 -18.82 -32.18
CA SER A 92 -18.39 -19.82 -33.22
C SER A 92 -19.67 -20.65 -33.02
N PRO A 93 -20.07 -21.07 -31.80
CA PRO A 93 -21.32 -21.81 -31.61
C PRO A 93 -22.56 -20.92 -31.49
N LEU A 94 -22.42 -19.58 -31.49
CA LEU A 94 -23.56 -18.68 -31.34
C LEU A 94 -24.46 -18.74 -32.57
N THR A 95 -25.76 -18.95 -32.33
CA THR A 95 -26.78 -18.84 -33.37
C THR A 95 -26.97 -17.37 -33.78
N ASP A 96 -27.62 -17.13 -34.91
CA ASP A 96 -27.90 -15.75 -35.34
C ASP A 96 -28.81 -15.03 -34.34
N SER A 97 -29.74 -15.75 -33.70
CA SER A 97 -30.57 -15.20 -32.61
C SER A 97 -29.73 -14.80 -31.39
N ASP A 98 -28.71 -15.58 -31.03
CA ASP A 98 -27.81 -15.23 -29.93
C ASP A 98 -27.01 -13.96 -30.22
N LYS A 99 -26.53 -13.82 -31.46
CA LYS A 99 -25.79 -12.63 -31.91
C LYS A 99 -26.66 -11.38 -31.92
N GLU A 100 -27.90 -11.49 -32.41
CA GLU A 100 -28.88 -10.41 -32.36
C GLU A 100 -29.20 -9.99 -30.92
N ASN A 101 -29.40 -10.96 -30.03
CA ASN A 101 -29.62 -10.70 -28.60
C ASN A 101 -28.42 -10.03 -27.93
N LEU A 102 -27.19 -10.43 -28.26
CA LEU A 102 -25.97 -9.79 -27.76
C LEU A 102 -25.87 -8.34 -28.23
N LEU A 103 -26.13 -8.08 -29.52
CA LEU A 103 -26.13 -6.73 -30.07
C LEU A 103 -27.17 -5.86 -29.36
N LYS A 104 -28.39 -6.37 -29.20
CA LYS A 104 -29.47 -5.67 -28.51
C LYS A 104 -29.10 -5.35 -27.06
N ARG A 105 -28.56 -6.31 -26.32
CA ARG A 105 -28.07 -6.08 -24.94
C ARG A 105 -26.93 -5.06 -24.88
N GLY A 106 -26.05 -5.05 -25.89
CA GLY A 106 -25.00 -4.06 -26.03
C GLY A 106 -25.56 -2.65 -26.23
N GLN A 107 -26.53 -2.50 -27.12
CA GLN A 107 -27.24 -1.23 -27.35
C GLN A 107 -28.02 -0.78 -26.10
N GLU A 108 -28.72 -1.69 -25.42
CA GLU A 108 -29.40 -1.39 -24.16
C GLU A 108 -28.41 -0.95 -23.05
N LEU A 109 -27.23 -1.58 -22.98
CA LEU A 109 -26.18 -1.18 -22.05
C LEU A 109 -25.63 0.22 -22.38
N GLU A 110 -25.36 0.49 -23.66
CA GLU A 110 -24.89 1.80 -24.12
C GLU A 110 -25.93 2.89 -23.82
N LEU A 111 -27.20 2.63 -24.09
CA LEU A 111 -28.30 3.54 -23.75
C LEU A 111 -28.37 3.79 -22.24
N LYS A 112 -28.18 2.77 -21.40
CA LYS A 112 -28.16 2.93 -19.93
C LYS A 112 -26.96 3.76 -19.47
N GLN A 113 -25.77 3.49 -19.99
CA GLN A 113 -24.55 4.22 -19.63
C GLN A 113 -24.60 5.70 -20.05
N ASN A 114 -25.29 6.01 -21.16
CA ASN A 114 -25.48 7.37 -21.66
C ASN A 114 -26.73 8.08 -21.11
N ALA A 115 -27.61 7.35 -20.40
CA ALA A 115 -28.82 7.93 -19.83
C ALA A 115 -28.47 8.90 -18.70
N LYS A 116 -29.16 10.04 -18.66
CA LYS A 116 -29.07 10.95 -17.52
C LYS A 116 -29.89 10.40 -16.35
N GLU A 117 -29.20 9.90 -15.34
CA GLU A 117 -29.81 9.34 -14.13
C GLU A 117 -30.08 10.42 -13.07
N ASP A 118 -31.08 10.18 -12.23
CA ASP A 118 -31.30 10.99 -11.03
C ASP A 118 -30.38 10.54 -9.90
N ILE A 119 -29.49 11.43 -9.49
CA ILE A 119 -28.51 11.18 -8.43
C ILE A 119 -28.97 11.71 -7.06
N SER A 120 -30.20 12.23 -6.95
CA SER A 120 -30.74 12.81 -5.70
C SER A 120 -30.83 11.82 -4.53
N CYS A 121 -30.86 10.51 -4.83
CA CYS A 121 -30.88 9.45 -3.84
C CYS A 121 -29.53 9.23 -3.13
N LEU A 122 -28.43 9.78 -3.68
CA LEU A 122 -27.10 9.67 -3.09
C LEU A 122 -26.89 10.76 -2.03
N PRO A 123 -26.34 10.42 -0.84
CA PRO A 123 -25.95 11.45 0.12
C PRO A 123 -24.83 12.31 -0.47
N SER A 124 -24.93 13.63 -0.28
CA SER A 124 -23.91 14.59 -0.73
C SER A 124 -23.58 15.59 0.39
N LEU A 125 -22.31 15.96 0.46
CA LEU A 125 -21.86 17.10 1.27
C LEU A 125 -22.15 18.40 0.52
N LYS A 126 -22.34 19.48 1.28
CA LYS A 126 -22.53 20.84 0.76
C LYS A 126 -21.22 21.62 0.92
N ILE A 127 -21.07 22.67 0.11
CA ILE A 127 -19.95 23.62 0.25
C ILE A 127 -19.94 24.24 1.66
N SER A 128 -21.10 24.39 2.29
CA SER A 128 -21.23 24.86 3.68
C SER A 128 -20.59 23.94 4.71
N ASP A 129 -20.36 22.67 4.37
CA ASP A 129 -19.76 21.68 5.28
C ASP A 129 -18.22 21.76 5.28
N LEU A 130 -17.64 22.53 4.35
CA LEU A 130 -16.20 22.77 4.26
C LEU A 130 -15.78 23.93 5.16
N SER A 131 -14.62 23.77 5.82
CA SER A 131 -14.00 24.90 6.54
C SER A 131 -13.63 26.01 5.56
N LYS A 132 -14.02 27.25 5.87
CA LYS A 132 -13.68 28.43 5.05
C LYS A 132 -12.22 28.87 5.19
N THR A 133 -11.53 28.38 6.22
CA THR A 133 -10.14 28.73 6.52
C THR A 133 -9.31 27.49 6.83
N ILE A 134 -8.01 27.59 6.53
CA ILE A 134 -7.01 26.61 6.92
C ILE A 134 -6.38 27.09 8.22
N LYS A 135 -6.16 26.17 9.17
CA LYS A 135 -5.45 26.51 10.41
C LYS A 135 -3.96 26.69 10.09
N PRO A 136 -3.35 27.85 10.41
CA PRO A 136 -1.90 27.99 10.30
C PRO A 136 -1.22 27.12 11.35
N GLU A 137 -0.14 26.46 10.96
CA GLU A 137 0.70 25.71 11.90
C GLU A 137 1.70 26.67 12.56
N GLU A 138 1.85 26.56 13.88
CA GLU A 138 2.84 27.34 14.62
C GLU A 138 4.24 26.76 14.42
N ILE A 139 5.16 27.63 14.01
CA ILE A 139 6.55 27.29 13.72
C ILE A 139 7.44 28.31 14.41
N ASP A 140 8.41 27.82 15.17
CA ASP A 140 9.46 28.64 15.78
C ASP A 140 10.75 28.51 14.95
N ILE A 141 11.38 29.65 14.64
CA ILE A 141 12.62 29.71 13.87
C ILE A 141 13.73 30.12 14.81
N LYS A 142 14.72 29.23 14.97
CA LYS A 142 15.92 29.48 15.77
C LYS A 142 17.14 29.57 14.88
N GLU A 143 18.16 30.27 15.35
CA GLU A 143 19.46 30.31 14.69
C GLU A 143 20.50 29.63 15.58
N ALA A 144 21.28 28.72 15.01
CA ALA A 144 22.40 28.08 15.70
C ALA A 144 23.49 27.72 14.70
N GLY A 145 24.75 28.02 15.04
CA GLY A 145 25.90 27.66 14.21
C GLY A 145 25.87 28.25 12.79
N GLY A 146 25.24 29.42 12.60
CA GLY A 146 25.07 30.05 11.29
C GLY A 146 24.03 29.39 10.38
N SER A 147 23.16 28.54 10.93
CA SER A 147 22.04 27.89 10.22
C SER A 147 20.71 28.15 10.91
N PHE A 148 19.63 28.15 10.12
CA PHE A 148 18.26 28.23 10.63
C PHE A 148 17.73 26.85 11.00
N ILE A 149 17.09 26.75 12.15
CA ILE A 149 16.43 25.56 12.66
C ILE A 149 14.94 25.85 12.78
N GLN A 150 14.15 25.11 12.00
CA GLN A 150 12.69 25.14 12.08
C GLN A 150 12.20 24.15 13.13
N VAL A 151 11.54 24.63 14.18
CA VAL A 151 10.98 23.81 15.26
C VAL A 151 9.45 23.88 15.20
N SER A 152 8.80 22.72 15.08
CA SER A 152 7.36 22.59 15.24
C SER A 152 7.07 21.61 16.37
N VAL A 153 6.41 22.11 17.43
CA VAL A 153 6.05 21.31 18.60
C VAL A 153 4.70 20.66 18.32
N GLN A 154 4.72 19.34 18.13
CA GLN A 154 3.54 18.55 17.76
C GLN A 154 3.38 17.35 18.70
N PRO A 155 2.17 16.80 18.87
CA PRO A 155 1.93 15.60 19.69
C PRO A 155 2.45 14.34 19.00
N THR A 156 3.77 14.20 18.89
CA THR A 156 4.46 13.12 18.13
C THR A 156 4.54 11.78 18.88
N ASN A 157 3.91 11.66 20.04
CA ASN A 157 3.95 10.47 20.90
C ASN A 157 5.38 10.03 21.26
N GLY A 158 6.25 10.98 21.61
CA GLY A 158 7.63 10.70 22.05
C GLY A 158 8.63 10.43 20.94
N VAL A 159 8.29 10.71 19.68
CA VAL A 159 9.20 10.64 18.53
C VAL A 159 9.69 12.04 18.16
N THR A 160 10.98 12.20 17.94
CA THR A 160 11.54 13.44 17.37
C THR A 160 11.86 13.23 15.89
N TYR A 161 11.33 14.10 15.03
CA TYR A 161 11.61 14.08 13.60
C TYR A 161 12.68 15.10 13.26
N LEU A 162 13.83 14.63 12.78
CA LEU A 162 14.91 15.48 12.30
C LEU A 162 14.95 15.43 10.77
N ARG A 163 14.89 16.58 10.13
CA ARG A 163 15.13 16.74 8.70
C ARG A 163 16.27 17.73 8.52
N MET A 164 17.26 17.34 7.74
CA MET A 164 18.39 18.19 7.36
C MET A 164 18.32 18.38 5.85
N ALA A 165 18.42 19.62 5.41
CA ALA A 165 18.47 19.97 4.00
C ALA A 165 19.78 20.71 3.74
N SER A 166 20.49 20.30 2.70
CA SER A 166 21.68 20.98 2.22
C SER A 166 21.40 21.49 0.82
N ASN A 167 21.84 22.72 0.55
CA ASN A 167 21.73 23.31 -0.76
C ASN A 167 22.75 22.64 -1.71
N LEU A 168 22.36 22.41 -2.95
CA LEU A 168 23.22 21.85 -4.00
C LEU A 168 23.86 22.93 -4.88
N ASP A 169 23.66 24.22 -4.56
CA ASP A 169 24.34 25.32 -5.23
C ASP A 169 25.87 25.12 -5.22
N GLY A 170 26.48 25.22 -6.41
CA GLY A 170 27.92 25.00 -6.60
C GLY A 170 28.30 23.54 -6.90
N LEU A 171 27.35 22.62 -6.93
CA LEU A 171 27.59 21.27 -7.44
C LEU A 171 27.75 21.30 -8.97
N PRO A 172 28.85 20.75 -9.52
CA PRO A 172 29.02 20.60 -10.96
C PRO A 172 27.86 19.83 -11.62
N GLU A 173 27.41 20.28 -12.80
CA GLU A 173 26.24 19.68 -13.50
C GLU A 173 26.46 18.21 -13.87
N ASP A 174 27.70 17.81 -14.14
CA ASP A 174 28.08 16.42 -14.40
C ASP A 174 27.86 15.50 -13.19
N LEU A 175 27.80 16.06 -11.97
CA LEU A 175 27.53 15.30 -10.74
C LEU A 175 26.03 15.20 -10.40
N MET A 176 25.18 16.05 -10.96
CA MET A 176 23.73 16.05 -10.68
C MET A 176 23.04 14.69 -10.91
N PRO A 177 23.33 13.94 -11.99
CA PRO A 177 22.72 12.62 -12.22
C PRO A 177 23.06 11.59 -11.14
N TYR A 178 24.16 11.77 -10.41
CA TYR A 178 24.63 10.82 -9.40
C TYR A 178 24.06 11.09 -8.00
N ILE A 179 23.44 12.25 -7.77
CA ILE A 179 22.89 12.61 -6.45
C ILE A 179 21.88 11.57 -5.93
N PRO A 180 20.93 11.04 -6.73
CA PRO A 180 20.03 9.99 -6.25
C PRO A 180 20.77 8.73 -5.79
N LEU A 181 21.79 8.30 -6.54
CA LEU A 181 22.61 7.13 -6.18
C LEU A 181 23.41 7.40 -4.90
N PHE A 182 24.03 8.58 -4.80
CA PHE A 182 24.78 9.00 -3.62
C PHE A 182 23.89 8.98 -2.36
N CYS A 183 22.70 9.59 -2.43
CA CYS A 183 21.75 9.61 -1.32
C CYS A 183 21.29 8.20 -0.92
N GLN A 184 21.22 7.25 -1.86
CA GLN A 184 20.83 5.87 -1.57
C GLN A 184 21.93 5.07 -0.86
N VAL A 185 23.20 5.36 -1.09
CA VAL A 185 24.32 4.57 -0.52
C VAL A 185 24.84 5.10 0.81
N ILE A 186 24.62 6.38 1.11
CA ILE A 186 25.13 7.01 2.34
C ILE A 186 24.26 6.74 3.57
N THR A 187 22.98 6.41 3.37
CA THR A 187 22.01 6.07 4.41
C THR A 187 21.83 4.57 4.54
#